data_AF-A0A952VLI9-F1
#
_entry.id   AF-A0A952VLI9-F1
#
_cell.length_a   1.000
_cell.length_b   1.000
_cell.length_c   1.000
_cell.angle_alpha   90.00
_cell.angle_beta   90.00
_cell.angle_gamma   90.00
#
_symmetry.space_group_name_H-M   'P 1'
#
loop_
_entity.id
_entity.type
_entity.pdbx_description
1 polymer ?
#
loop_
_entity_poly.entity_id
_entity_poly.type
_entity_poly.pdbx_seq_one_letter_code
_entity_poly.pdbx_strand_id
1 'polypeptide(L)'
;MDRHELTIFFKPSRLSTFGSSHAVKANRLRLGLTGDQVVLTLNVNGPGNPLEADPVELNVQLAPEAMSAYASLILDVLQGESIFFIRNDEAEEAWRIIDPIVAAWKKNLVPLRSYRAGSFGPPALS
;
A
#
# COMPACT_ATOMS: atom_id res chain seq x y z
N MET A 1 -7.20 9.73 11.62
CA MET A 1 -6.84 8.30 11.53
C MET A 1 -5.77 8.23 10.48
N ASP A 2 -4.51 8.24 10.90
CA ASP A 2 -3.38 8.14 9.98
C ASP A 2 -3.22 6.67 9.63
N ARG A 3 -3.45 6.33 8.37
CA ARG A 3 -3.40 4.96 7.85
C ARG A 3 -2.19 4.82 6.95
N HIS A 4 -1.20 4.06 7.40
CA HIS A 4 -0.04 3.71 6.61
C HIS A 4 -0.19 2.26 6.16
N GLU A 5 -0.55 2.06 4.89
CA GLU A 5 -0.77 0.73 4.31
C GLU A 5 -0.15 0.62 2.93
N LEU A 6 0.42 -0.55 2.64
CA LEU A 6 0.76 -0.98 1.30
C LEU A 6 -0.37 -1.90 0.80
N THR A 7 -0.98 -1.57 -0.33
CA THR A 7 -1.96 -2.45 -0.97
C THR A 7 -1.45 -2.96 -2.32
N ILE A 8 -1.34 -4.28 -2.44
CA ILE A 8 -1.01 -4.97 -3.68
C ILE A 8 -2.30 -5.48 -4.31
N PHE A 9 -2.58 -5.04 -5.53
CA PHE A 9 -3.71 -5.50 -6.33
C PHE A 9 -3.24 -6.61 -7.28
N PHE A 10 -3.82 -7.80 -7.15
CA PHE A 10 -3.53 -8.89 -8.07
C PHE A 10 -4.30 -8.72 -9.38
N LYS A 11 -3.80 -9.32 -10.46
CA LYS A 11 -4.58 -9.41 -11.70
C LYS A 11 -5.84 -10.27 -11.42
N PRO A 12 -7.00 -9.95 -12.01
CA PRO A 12 -8.16 -10.83 -11.96
C PRO A 12 -7.81 -12.24 -12.47
N SER A 13 -8.35 -13.28 -11.85
CA SER A 13 -8.08 -14.65 -12.26
C SER A 13 -8.63 -14.90 -13.67
N ARG A 14 -7.79 -15.45 -14.55
CA ARG A 14 -8.19 -15.82 -15.93
C ARG A 14 -9.02 -17.11 -15.98
N LEU A 15 -8.91 -17.94 -14.94
CA LEU A 15 -9.67 -19.16 -14.78
C LEU A 15 -11.02 -18.81 -14.15
N SER A 16 -12.08 -18.85 -14.96
CA SER A 16 -13.47 -18.67 -14.53
C SER A 16 -13.97 -19.99 -13.96
N THR A 17 -13.51 -20.38 -12.77
CA THR A 17 -14.20 -21.43 -11.99
C THR A 17 -15.55 -20.92 -11.48
N PHE A 18 -15.64 -19.60 -11.30
CA PHE A 18 -16.86 -18.86 -11.02
C PHE A 18 -17.55 -18.56 -12.35
N GLY A 19 -18.83 -18.87 -12.48
CA GLY A 19 -19.60 -18.73 -13.72
C GLY A 19 -19.54 -17.32 -14.29
N SER A 20 -19.81 -17.20 -15.59
CA SER A 20 -19.62 -16.01 -16.44
C SER A 20 -20.41 -14.74 -16.06
N SER A 21 -21.04 -14.69 -14.89
CA SER A 21 -22.10 -13.74 -14.58
C SER A 21 -21.61 -12.49 -13.82
N HIS A 22 -20.46 -12.50 -13.16
CA HIS A 22 -19.96 -11.34 -12.43
C HIS A 22 -18.46 -11.15 -12.58
N ALA A 23 -18.03 -9.90 -12.81
CA ALA A 23 -16.61 -9.55 -12.80
C ALA A 23 -16.04 -9.80 -11.40
N VAL A 24 -15.30 -10.90 -11.25
CA VAL A 24 -14.64 -11.26 -9.99
C VAL A 24 -13.68 -10.14 -9.62
N LYS A 25 -13.85 -9.57 -8.42
CA LYS A 25 -12.96 -8.51 -7.93
C LYS A 25 -11.54 -9.08 -7.81
N ALA A 26 -10.54 -8.29 -8.19
CA ALA A 26 -9.15 -8.65 -7.99
C ALA A 26 -8.87 -8.99 -6.51
N ASN A 27 -8.13 -10.07 -6.27
CA ASN A 27 -7.57 -10.36 -4.95
C ASN A 27 -6.68 -9.18 -4.50
N ARG A 28 -6.53 -9.00 -3.19
CA ARG A 28 -5.76 -7.88 -2.61
C ARG A 28 -4.96 -8.35 -1.41
N LEU A 29 -3.71 -7.92 -1.33
CA LEU A 29 -2.87 -8.05 -0.12
C LEU A 29 -2.66 -6.66 0.47
N ARG A 30 -3.08 -6.46 1.71
CA ARG A 30 -2.88 -5.23 2.49
C ARG A 30 -1.88 -5.49 3.59
N LEU A 31 -0.81 -4.71 3.64
CA LEU A 31 0.20 -4.73 4.70
C LEU A 31 0.07 -3.41 5.47
N GLY A 32 -0.22 -3.49 6.77
CA GLY A 32 -0.11 -2.33 7.65
C GLY A 32 1.36 -2.01 7.93
N LEU A 33 1.76 -0.76 7.74
CA LEU A 33 3.12 -0.30 8.05
C LEU A 33 3.24 0.20 9.49
N THR A 34 2.15 0.78 10.02
CA THR A 34 2.03 1.18 11.44
C THR A 34 0.96 0.37 12.15
N GLY A 35 0.23 -0.47 11.42
CA GLY A 35 -0.76 -1.37 11.96
C GLY A 35 -0.17 -2.76 11.90
N ASP A 36 -0.16 -3.46 13.02
CA ASP A 36 0.38 -4.80 13.17
C ASP A 36 -0.51 -5.84 12.48
N GLN A 37 -0.94 -5.59 11.23
CA GLN A 37 -1.89 -6.45 10.51
C GLN A 37 -1.47 -6.70 9.07
N VAL A 38 -1.68 -7.95 8.66
CA VAL A 38 -1.56 -8.40 7.27
C VAL A 38 -2.91 -8.99 6.87
N VAL A 39 -3.53 -8.42 5.84
CA VAL A 39 -4.85 -8.86 5.37
C VAL A 39 -4.79 -9.28 3.91
N LEU A 40 -5.16 -10.52 3.65
CA LEU A 40 -5.26 -11.08 2.31
C LEU A 40 -6.75 -11.33 1.97
N THR A 41 -7.26 -10.59 0.99
CA THR A 41 -8.63 -10.77 0.45
C THR A 41 -8.57 -11.64 -0.80
N LEU A 42 -9.25 -12.79 -0.76
CA LEU A 42 -9.30 -13.80 -1.82
C LEU A 42 -10.75 -14.12 -2.19
N ASN A 43 -11.00 -14.49 -3.43
CA ASN A 43 -12.28 -15.05 -3.82
C ASN A 43 -12.27 -16.58 -3.67
N VAL A 44 -13.28 -17.14 -3.01
CA VAL A 44 -13.51 -18.58 -2.87
C VAL A 44 -14.88 -18.96 -3.44
N ASN A 45 -15.14 -20.25 -3.60
CA ASN A 45 -16.46 -20.74 -4.04
C ASN A 45 -17.51 -20.45 -2.96
N GLY A 46 -18.66 -19.92 -3.37
CA GLY A 46 -19.76 -19.63 -2.46
C GLY A 46 -20.32 -20.89 -1.80
N PRO A 47 -20.75 -20.82 -0.52
CA PRO A 47 -21.15 -21.98 0.28
C PRO A 47 -22.41 -22.72 -0.23
N GLY A 48 -23.12 -22.18 -1.22
CA GLY A 48 -24.26 -22.85 -1.87
C GLY A 48 -24.17 -22.94 -3.40
N ASN A 49 -23.33 -22.12 -4.03
CA ASN A 49 -23.15 -22.12 -5.48
C ASN A 49 -21.64 -22.08 -5.81
N PRO A 50 -21.06 -23.18 -6.29
CA PRO A 50 -19.64 -23.23 -6.62
C PRO A 50 -19.25 -22.34 -7.79
N LEU A 51 -20.23 -21.80 -8.53
CA LEU A 51 -20.02 -20.86 -9.62
C LEU A 51 -20.09 -19.39 -9.14
N GLU A 52 -20.34 -19.13 -7.87
CA GLU A 52 -20.34 -17.79 -7.30
C GLU A 52 -19.05 -17.51 -6.53
N ALA A 53 -18.45 -16.36 -6.78
CA ALA A 53 -17.24 -15.91 -6.09
C ALA A 53 -17.62 -15.17 -4.80
N ASP A 54 -17.17 -15.67 -3.66
CA ASP A 54 -17.36 -15.05 -2.35
C ASP A 54 -16.02 -14.52 -1.82
N PRO A 55 -15.86 -13.20 -1.58
CA PRO A 55 -14.62 -12.65 -1.05
C PRO A 55 -14.46 -12.95 0.44
N VAL A 56 -13.39 -13.65 0.79
CA VAL A 56 -13.00 -13.96 2.17
C VAL A 56 -11.73 -13.18 2.53
N GLU A 57 -11.67 -12.72 3.78
CA GLU A 57 -10.48 -12.08 4.34
C GLU A 57 -9.74 -13.03 5.28
N LEU A 58 -8.46 -13.25 4.99
CA LEU A 58 -7.51 -13.85 5.91
C LEU A 58 -6.77 -12.70 6.61
N ASN A 59 -7.01 -12.56 7.90
CA ASN A 59 -6.42 -11.50 8.72
C ASN A 59 -5.46 -12.12 9.74
N VAL A 60 -4.21 -11.65 9.72
CA VAL A 60 -3.20 -12.00 10.72
C VAL A 60 -2.81 -10.73 11.46
N GLN A 61 -2.98 -10.76 12.78
CA GLN A 61 -2.41 -9.76 13.67
C GLN A 61 -0.97 -10.19 14.01
N LEU A 62 -0.03 -9.31 13.71
CA LEU A 62 1.38 -9.41 14.06
C LEU A 62 1.57 -8.99 15.53
N ALA A 63 2.65 -9.48 16.13
CA ALA A 63 3.05 -8.98 17.43
C ALA A 63 3.49 -7.52 17.31
N PRO A 64 3.20 -6.68 18.32
CA PRO A 64 3.66 -5.31 18.32
C PRO A 64 5.18 -5.25 18.32
N GLU A 65 5.74 -4.22 17.68
CA GLU A 65 7.18 -3.99 17.71
C GLU A 65 7.67 -3.78 19.15
N ALA A 66 8.69 -4.53 19.54
CA ALA A 66 9.26 -4.46 20.89
C ALA A 66 10.17 -3.23 21.08
N MET A 67 10.61 -2.60 19.98
CA MET A 67 11.58 -1.51 19.97
C MET A 67 11.09 -0.43 19.00
N SER A 68 11.29 0.84 19.36
CA SER A 68 10.93 1.94 18.45
C SER A 68 11.85 1.97 17.24
N ALA A 69 11.34 2.47 16.10
CA ALA A 69 12.10 2.59 14.86
C ALA A 69 13.48 3.25 15.04
N TYR A 70 13.59 4.31 15.84
CA TYR A 70 14.88 4.96 16.11
C TYR A 70 15.82 4.09 16.94
N ALA A 71 15.31 3.36 17.94
CA ALA A 71 16.15 2.48 18.73
C ALA A 71 16.69 1.31 17.89
N SER A 72 15.86 0.78 16.96
CA SER A 72 16.30 -0.21 15.97
C SER A 72 17.43 0.34 15.08
N LEU A 73 17.25 1.53 14.49
CA LEU A 73 18.27 2.12 13.62
C LEU A 73 19.59 2.41 14.37
N ILE A 74 19.52 2.86 15.62
CA ILE A 74 20.73 3.09 16.43
C ILE A 74 21.44 1.76 16.69
N LEU A 75 20.68 0.69 17.01
CA LEU A 75 21.25 -0.64 17.20
C LEU A 75 21.94 -1.13 15.93
N ASP A 76 21.33 -0.93 14.75
CA ASP A 76 21.90 -1.32 13.46
C ASP A 76 23.25 -0.62 13.23
N VAL A 77 23.36 0.69 13.52
CA VAL A 77 24.63 1.43 13.44
C VAL A 77 25.70 0.83 14.35
N LEU A 78 25.33 0.49 15.60
CA LEU A 78 26.27 -0.12 16.56
C LEU A 78 26.72 -1.51 16.11
N GLN A 79 25.88 -2.23 15.37
CA GLN A 79 26.18 -3.54 14.80
C GLN A 79 26.94 -3.46 13.47
N GLY A 80 27.05 -2.27 12.88
CA GLY A 80 27.63 -2.07 11.55
C GLY A 80 26.71 -2.52 10.41
N GLU A 81 25.42 -2.69 10.68
CA GLU A 81 24.39 -3.07 9.71
C GLU A 81 23.83 -1.82 9.03
N SER A 82 23.79 -1.83 7.69
CA SER A 82 23.39 -0.66 6.90
C SER A 82 22.12 -0.88 6.07
N ILE A 83 21.41 -1.99 6.26
CA ILE A 83 20.31 -2.42 5.38
C ILE A 83 19.11 -1.46 5.37
N PHE A 84 18.89 -0.73 6.46
CA PHE A 84 17.78 0.23 6.59
C PHE A 84 18.21 1.69 6.37
N PHE A 85 19.44 1.92 5.88
CA PHE A 85 19.94 3.23 5.57
C PHE A 85 19.92 3.48 4.07
N ILE A 86 19.45 4.68 3.69
CA ILE A 86 19.44 5.10 2.28
C ILE A 86 20.87 5.35 1.81
N ARG A 87 21.23 4.76 0.69
CA ARG A 87 22.54 4.99 0.06
C ARG A 87 22.56 6.30 -0.74
N ASN A 88 23.76 6.82 -1.01
CA ASN A 88 23.90 8.07 -1.76
C ASN A 88 23.30 8.00 -3.18
N ASP A 89 23.56 6.91 -3.90
CA ASP A 89 23.01 6.68 -5.24
C ASP A 89 21.48 6.55 -5.25
N GLU A 90 20.91 5.88 -4.24
CA GLU A 90 19.46 5.81 -4.05
C GLU A 90 18.84 7.18 -3.79
N ALA A 91 19.51 8.03 -2.99
CA ALA A 91 19.05 9.38 -2.71
C ALA A 91 19.08 10.27 -3.96
N GLU A 92 20.14 10.19 -4.77
CA GLU A 92 20.26 10.91 -6.04
C GLU A 92 19.15 10.50 -7.02
N GLU A 93 18.86 9.21 -7.15
CA GLU A 93 17.79 8.72 -8.02
C GLU A 93 16.39 9.12 -7.52
N ALA A 94 16.17 9.13 -6.21
CA ALA A 94 14.93 9.64 -5.64
C ALA A 94 14.75 11.13 -5.98
N TRP A 95 15.80 11.95 -5.84
CA TRP A 95 15.75 13.36 -6.21
C TRP A 95 15.55 13.57 -7.71
N ARG A 96 16.16 12.75 -8.56
CA ARG A 96 15.95 12.79 -10.02
C ARG A 96 14.47 12.63 -10.40
N ILE A 97 13.70 11.85 -9.64
CA ILE A 97 12.26 11.67 -9.84
C ILE A 97 11.44 12.87 -9.30
N ILE A 98 11.81 13.41 -8.14
CA ILE A 98 11.06 14.46 -7.45
C ILE A 98 11.33 15.87 -8.00
N ASP A 99 12.55 16.16 -8.43
CA ASP A 99 12.97 17.49 -8.88
C ASP A 99 12.10 18.09 -10.00
N PRO A 100 11.72 17.34 -11.06
CA PRO A 100 10.82 17.85 -12.08
C PRO A 100 9.45 18.26 -11.54
N ILE A 101 8.93 17.55 -10.54
CA ILE A 101 7.64 17.83 -9.91
C ILE A 101 7.74 19.16 -9.14
N VAL A 102 8.78 19.31 -8.32
CA VAL A 102 9.05 20.54 -7.55
C VAL A 102 9.27 21.73 -8.47
N ALA A 103 10.00 21.54 -9.57
CA ALA A 103 10.23 22.58 -10.58
C ALA A 103 8.93 23.02 -11.27
N ALA A 104 8.03 22.08 -11.58
CA ALA A 104 6.73 22.39 -12.16
C ALA A 104 5.84 23.19 -11.20
N TRP A 105 5.85 22.86 -9.91
CA TRP A 105 5.14 23.64 -8.87
C TRP A 105 5.70 25.06 -8.73
N LYS A 106 7.03 25.23 -8.71
CA LYS A 106 7.67 26.56 -8.64
C LYS A 106 7.31 27.45 -9.83
N LYS A 107 7.13 26.87 -11.01
CA LYS A 107 6.71 27.57 -12.24
C LYS A 107 5.20 27.73 -12.36
N ASN A 108 4.42 27.29 -11.37
CA ASN A 108 2.96 27.30 -11.37
C ASN A 108 2.34 26.61 -12.60
N LEU A 109 2.98 25.54 -13.10
CA LEU A 109 2.52 24.78 -14.27
C LEU A 109 1.35 23.82 -13.94
N VAL A 110 1.12 23.55 -12.66
CA VAL A 110 0.05 22.67 -12.16
C VAL A 110 -0.79 23.46 -11.16
N PRO A 111 -2.12 23.55 -11.32
CA PRO A 111 -2.97 24.33 -10.42
C PRO A 111 -3.04 23.70 -9.03
N LEU A 112 -2.95 24.55 -7.99
CA LEU A 112 -3.18 24.13 -6.61
C LEU A 112 -4.67 23.77 -6.40
N ARG A 113 -4.94 22.58 -5.89
CA ARG A 113 -6.29 22.10 -5.59
C ARG A 113 -6.55 22.20 -4.09
N SER A 114 -7.68 22.80 -3.71
CA SER A 114 -8.16 22.86 -2.32
C SER A 114 -9.10 21.71 -2.01
N TYR A 115 -9.12 21.28 -0.75
CA TYR A 115 -10.09 20.31 -0.24
C TYR A 115 -10.49 20.69 1.18
N ARG A 116 -11.67 20.24 1.62
CA ARG A 116 -12.17 20.51 2.97
C ARG A 116 -11.37 19.71 3.99
N ALA A 117 -10.98 20.32 5.11
CA ALA A 117 -10.37 19.60 6.22
C ALA A 117 -11.24 18.41 6.67
N GLY A 118 -10.62 17.24 6.85
CA GLY A 118 -11.30 15.98 7.17
C GLY A 118 -11.88 15.21 5.97
N SER A 119 -11.79 15.74 4.75
CA SER A 119 -12.09 14.97 3.53
C SER A 119 -10.89 14.14 3.06
N PHE A 120 -11.13 13.17 2.17
CA PHE A 120 -10.09 12.30 1.59
C PHE A 120 -9.17 12.99 0.56
N GLY A 121 -9.27 14.31 0.40
CA GLY A 121 -8.55 15.08 -0.59
C GLY A 121 -9.47 15.73 -1.63
N PRO A 122 -8.89 16.36 -2.67
CA PRO A 122 -9.65 17.01 -3.72
C PRO A 122 -10.57 16.02 -4.46
N PRO A 123 -11.82 16.39 -4.80
CA PRO A 123 -12.68 15.55 -5.62
C PRO A 123 -12.05 15.35 -7.01
N ALA A 124 -11.67 14.09 -7.28
CA ALA A 124 -11.01 13.56 -8.47
C ALA A 124 -9.55 14.01 -8.74
N LEU A 125 -8.62 13.06 -8.60
CA LEU A 125 -8.23 12.20 -9.72
C LEU A 125 -8.41 10.73 -9.25
N SER A 126 -9.63 10.20 -9.33
CA SER A 126 -9.90 8.76 -9.18
C SER A 126 -10.00 8.11 -10.54
#